data_AF-A0AA48HQP3-F1
#
_entry.id   AF-A0AA48HQP3-F1
#
_cell.length_a   1.000
_cell.length_b   1.000
_cell.length_c   1.000
_cell.angle_alpha   90.00
_cell.angle_beta   90.00
_cell.angle_gamma   90.00
#
_symmetry.space_group_name_H-M   'P 1'
#
loop_
_entity.id
_entity.type
_entity.pdbx_description
1 polymer ?
#
loop_
_entity_poly.entity_id
_entity_poly.type
_entity_poly.pdbx_seq_one_letter_code
_entity_poly.pdbx_strand_id
1 'polypeptide(L)'
;MQHLSSLRLKHVLPFFENQIQAELSSIDSAQWVDHVNTNTYEGSWRVFPLRTLRENKEAHPIIQSFQIETGRHWVDLPVLGSLLSIQAIIKSIPVCFYSIRLMLLQPQGFINEHRDRGLNLENGCARLHVPLQTHNEVSFISNGVELPMEAGDLWYINADQPHSVENKGSISRINLVLDCEVNDWLTKKVSLC
;
A
#
# COMPACT_ATOMS: atom_id res chain seq x y z
N MET A 1 6.64 -16.41 20.82
CA MET A 1 6.65 -16.74 19.38
C MET A 1 7.20 -15.52 18.66
N GLN A 2 8.26 -15.64 17.86
CA GLN A 2 8.75 -14.52 17.06
C GLN A 2 7.75 -14.31 15.92
N HIS A 3 7.15 -13.12 15.87
CA HIS A 3 6.34 -12.70 14.73
C HIS A 3 7.25 -12.56 13.51
N LEU A 4 6.74 -12.94 12.35
CA LEU A 4 7.46 -12.79 11.10
C LEU A 4 7.70 -11.29 10.82
N SER A 5 8.95 -10.89 10.57
CA SER A 5 9.29 -9.52 10.22
C SER A 5 8.83 -9.15 8.81
N SER A 6 8.78 -7.86 8.50
CA SER A 6 8.61 -7.37 7.11
C SER A 6 9.71 -7.90 6.19
N LEU A 7 9.38 -8.22 4.94
CA LEU A 7 10.34 -8.74 3.97
C LEU A 7 9.91 -8.51 2.51
N ARG A 8 10.91 -8.50 1.62
CA ARG A 8 10.69 -8.51 0.17
C ARG A 8 10.28 -9.90 -0.28
N LEU A 9 9.22 -10.00 -1.07
CA LEU A 9 8.76 -11.25 -1.67
C LEU A 9 9.44 -11.48 -3.02
N LYS A 10 9.97 -12.69 -3.23
CA LYS A 10 10.56 -13.12 -4.52
C LYS A 10 9.44 -13.37 -5.55
N HIS A 11 8.90 -12.31 -6.13
CA HIS A 11 7.88 -12.35 -7.18
C HIS A 11 8.11 -11.22 -8.18
N VAL A 12 8.14 -11.56 -9.46
CA VAL A 12 8.34 -10.60 -10.56
C VAL A 12 6.98 -10.02 -10.93
N LEU A 13 6.82 -8.71 -10.73
CA LEU A 13 5.63 -7.98 -11.13
C LEU A 13 5.74 -7.52 -12.61
N PRO A 14 4.62 -7.42 -13.35
CA PRO A 14 4.58 -6.79 -14.67
C PRO A 14 4.70 -5.26 -14.53
N PHE A 15 5.86 -4.79 -14.07
CA PHE A 15 6.13 -3.39 -13.77
C PHE A 15 6.83 -2.70 -14.96
N PHE A 16 6.12 -1.79 -15.62
CA PHE A 16 6.65 -0.96 -16.70
C PHE A 16 6.62 0.50 -16.26
N GLU A 17 7.78 1.01 -15.82
CA GLU A 17 7.89 2.31 -15.16
C GLU A 17 7.22 3.44 -15.94
N ASN A 18 7.50 3.60 -17.23
CA ASN A 18 6.90 4.65 -18.04
C ASN A 18 5.37 4.58 -18.12
N GLN A 19 4.79 3.38 -18.13
CA GLN A 19 3.33 3.20 -18.18
C GLN A 19 2.69 3.51 -16.82
N ILE A 20 3.34 3.08 -15.73
CA ILE A 20 2.93 3.40 -14.36
C ILE A 20 3.00 4.91 -14.13
N GLN A 21 4.08 5.57 -14.53
CA GLN A 21 4.22 7.03 -14.38
C GLN A 21 3.18 7.80 -15.20
N ALA A 22 2.85 7.34 -16.41
CA ALA A 22 1.78 7.92 -17.22
C ALA A 22 0.41 7.78 -16.53
N GLU A 23 0.11 6.60 -15.96
CA GLU A 23 -1.12 6.37 -15.20
C GLU A 23 -1.19 7.25 -13.95
N LEU A 24 -0.13 7.31 -13.15
CA LEU A 24 -0.08 8.17 -11.95
C LEU A 24 -0.28 9.64 -12.29
N SER A 25 0.32 10.11 -13.39
CA SER A 25 0.18 11.49 -13.87
C SER A 25 -1.22 11.80 -14.42
N SER A 26 -1.98 10.78 -14.82
CA SER A 26 -3.34 10.93 -15.33
C SER A 26 -4.41 11.06 -14.23
N ILE A 27 -4.06 10.71 -12.99
CA ILE A 27 -4.97 10.83 -11.85
C ILE A 27 -5.14 12.31 -11.49
N ASP A 28 -6.38 12.78 -11.47
CA ASP A 28 -6.65 14.16 -11.08
C ASP A 28 -6.30 14.36 -9.60
N SER A 29 -5.49 15.39 -9.35
CA SER A 29 -5.09 15.86 -8.02
C SER A 29 -6.27 16.03 -7.05
N ALA A 30 -7.45 16.41 -7.54
CA ALA A 30 -8.66 16.63 -6.74
C ALA A 30 -9.28 15.32 -6.21
N GLN A 31 -8.91 14.16 -6.78
CA GLN A 31 -9.42 12.87 -6.34
C GLN A 31 -8.60 12.26 -5.20
N TRP A 32 -7.41 12.79 -4.93
CA TRP A 32 -6.62 12.42 -3.77
C TRP A 32 -7.23 13.03 -2.51
N VAL A 33 -7.47 12.21 -1.49
CA VAL A 33 -7.95 12.68 -0.19
C VAL A 33 -6.82 12.72 0.83
N ASP A 34 -6.82 13.72 1.70
CA ASP A 34 -5.87 13.76 2.80
C ASP A 34 -6.09 12.59 3.76
N HIS A 35 -4.99 12.11 4.35
CA HIS A 35 -5.05 11.06 5.35
C HIS A 35 -5.71 11.58 6.62
N VAL A 36 -6.78 10.91 7.07
CA VAL A 36 -7.58 11.39 8.21
C VAL A 36 -6.82 11.41 9.53
N ASN A 37 -5.79 10.58 9.66
CA ASN A 37 -4.99 10.50 10.88
C ASN A 37 -3.87 11.56 10.90
N THR A 38 -4.26 12.83 11.00
CA THR A 38 -3.35 13.99 10.99
C THR A 38 -2.36 14.02 12.16
N ASN A 39 -2.62 13.26 13.23
CA ASN A 39 -1.69 13.11 14.35
C ASN A 39 -0.52 12.16 14.05
N THR A 40 -0.57 11.43 12.94
CA THR A 40 0.43 10.40 12.58
C THR A 40 1.34 10.82 11.45
N TYR A 41 1.28 12.07 10.97
CA TYR A 41 2.20 12.53 9.94
C TYR A 41 2.46 14.03 9.99
N GLU A 42 3.61 14.43 9.46
CA GLU A 42 3.97 15.81 9.15
C GLU A 42 4.02 15.98 7.62
N GLY A 43 3.70 17.18 7.14
CA GLY A 43 3.59 17.46 5.71
C GLY A 43 2.23 17.03 5.15
N SER A 44 2.23 16.36 3.99
CA SER A 44 0.99 15.91 3.33
C SER A 44 1.08 14.44 2.95
N TRP A 45 0.15 13.67 3.50
CA TRP A 45 -0.07 12.26 3.20
C TRP A 45 -1.46 12.10 2.61
N ARG A 46 -1.54 11.61 1.38
CA ARG A 46 -2.78 11.50 0.61
C ARG A 46 -3.06 10.08 0.18
N VAL A 47 -4.33 9.75 0.06
CA VAL A 47 -4.84 8.42 -0.29
C VAL A 47 -5.72 8.53 -1.51
N PHE A 48 -5.62 7.53 -2.39
CA PHE A 48 -6.50 7.36 -3.54
C PHE A 48 -7.02 5.92 -3.55
N PRO A 49 -8.28 5.70 -3.16
CA PRO A 49 -8.83 4.35 -3.05
C PRO A 49 -9.11 3.77 -4.43
N LEU A 50 -8.74 2.50 -4.62
CA LEU A 50 -8.98 1.72 -5.84
C LEU A 50 -10.00 0.59 -5.61
N ARG A 51 -10.14 0.15 -4.36
CA ARG A 51 -11.05 -0.91 -3.94
C ARG A 51 -11.53 -0.67 -2.52
N THR A 52 -12.82 -0.83 -2.28
CA THR A 52 -13.49 -0.53 -1.00
C THR A 52 -14.57 -1.58 -0.70
N LEU A 53 -15.12 -1.56 0.52
CA LEU A 53 -16.32 -2.33 0.82
C LEU A 53 -17.51 -1.89 -0.02
N ARG A 54 -18.34 -2.86 -0.43
CA ARG A 54 -19.48 -2.64 -1.33
C ARG A 54 -20.43 -1.55 -0.83
N GLU A 55 -20.71 -1.50 0.47
CA GLU A 55 -21.54 -0.49 1.11
C GLU A 55 -20.98 0.94 0.97
N ASN A 56 -19.67 1.08 0.79
CA ASN A 56 -18.98 2.35 0.65
C ASN A 56 -18.70 2.75 -0.81
N LYS A 57 -19.15 1.94 -1.77
CA LYS A 57 -18.90 2.20 -3.19
C LYS A 57 -19.37 3.60 -3.63
N GLU A 58 -20.51 4.05 -3.12
CA GLU A 58 -21.08 5.37 -3.42
C GLU A 58 -20.82 6.39 -2.29
N ALA A 59 -20.03 6.03 -1.28
CA ALA A 59 -19.68 6.91 -0.16
C ALA A 59 -18.60 7.93 -0.55
N HIS A 60 -18.39 8.91 0.32
CA HIS A 60 -17.32 9.89 0.13
C HIS A 60 -15.93 9.20 0.09
N PRO A 61 -14.96 9.65 -0.74
CA PRO A 61 -13.66 8.98 -0.88
C PRO A 61 -12.85 8.82 0.41
N ILE A 62 -13.09 9.67 1.41
CA ILE A 62 -12.54 9.50 2.76
C ILE A 62 -12.97 8.15 3.37
N ILE A 63 -14.27 7.83 3.33
CA ILE A 63 -14.80 6.57 3.86
C ILE A 63 -14.27 5.38 3.05
N GLN A 64 -14.07 5.58 1.74
CA GLN A 64 -13.50 4.56 0.86
C GLN A 64 -12.01 4.28 1.15
N SER A 65 -11.30 5.24 1.74
CA SER A 65 -9.85 5.20 1.97
C SER A 65 -9.45 4.60 3.30
N PHE A 66 -10.34 4.68 4.31
CA PHE A 66 -10.04 4.28 5.69
C PHE A 66 -11.08 3.27 6.17
N GLN A 67 -10.66 2.03 6.40
CA GLN A 67 -11.56 1.04 6.98
C GLN A 67 -10.87 0.26 8.10
N ILE A 68 -11.57 0.23 9.25
CA ILE A 68 -11.20 -0.39 10.52
C ILE A 68 -11.91 -1.75 10.68
N GLU A 69 -12.79 -2.14 9.74
CA GLU A 69 -13.70 -3.27 9.88
C GLU A 69 -13.53 -4.36 8.81
N THR A 70 -13.85 -5.59 9.21
CA THR A 70 -13.90 -6.78 8.36
C THR A 70 -15.27 -6.89 7.66
N GLY A 71 -15.34 -6.55 6.38
CA GLY A 71 -16.48 -6.88 5.53
C GLY A 71 -16.15 -7.98 4.53
N ARG A 72 -17.16 -8.75 4.10
CA ARG A 72 -16.98 -9.92 3.21
C ARG A 72 -17.14 -9.59 1.72
N HIS A 73 -17.40 -8.33 1.36
CA HIS A 73 -17.76 -7.94 -0.01
C HIS A 73 -17.01 -6.69 -0.47
N TRP A 74 -15.79 -6.91 -0.96
CA TRP A 74 -14.96 -5.85 -1.53
C TRP A 74 -15.21 -5.70 -3.03
N VAL A 75 -15.23 -4.46 -3.50
CA VAL A 75 -15.50 -4.11 -4.91
C VAL A 75 -14.50 -3.08 -5.41
N ASP A 76 -14.10 -3.22 -6.66
CA ASP A 76 -13.26 -2.24 -7.33
C ASP A 76 -14.03 -0.95 -7.59
N LEU A 77 -13.38 0.18 -7.37
CA LEU A 77 -13.91 1.48 -7.75
C LEU A 77 -13.74 1.68 -9.26
N PRO A 78 -14.65 2.40 -9.93
CA PRO A 78 -14.60 2.59 -11.38
C PRO A 78 -13.24 3.11 -11.90
N VAL A 79 -12.54 3.90 -11.09
CA VAL A 79 -11.25 4.47 -11.46
C VAL A 79 -10.17 3.43 -11.69
N LEU A 80 -10.20 2.29 -11.00
CA LEU A 80 -9.27 1.19 -11.26
C LEU A 80 -9.40 0.68 -12.71
N GLY A 81 -10.57 0.82 -13.33
CA GLY A 81 -10.82 0.49 -14.74
C GLY A 81 -9.92 1.22 -15.73
N SER A 82 -9.40 2.40 -15.36
CA SER A 82 -8.55 3.24 -16.20
C SER A 82 -7.03 3.04 -15.98
N LEU A 83 -6.64 2.28 -14.94
CA LEU A 83 -5.25 2.09 -14.53
C LEU A 83 -4.77 0.69 -14.91
N LEU A 84 -4.55 0.46 -16.22
CA LEU A 84 -4.32 -0.88 -16.79
C LEU A 84 -3.04 -1.56 -16.28
N SER A 85 -1.97 -0.79 -16.08
CA SER A 85 -0.67 -1.24 -15.59
C SER A 85 -0.77 -1.60 -14.11
N ILE A 86 -1.47 -0.77 -13.32
CA ILE A 86 -1.77 -1.10 -11.91
C ILE A 86 -2.67 -2.35 -11.83
N GLN A 87 -3.66 -2.50 -12.72
CA GLN A 87 -4.46 -3.73 -12.79
C GLN A 87 -3.60 -4.96 -13.12
N ALA A 88 -2.62 -4.84 -14.02
CA ALA A 88 -1.73 -5.94 -14.36
C ALA A 88 -0.93 -6.41 -13.14
N ILE A 89 -0.41 -5.46 -12.34
CA ILE A 89 0.25 -5.75 -11.06
C ILE A 89 -0.70 -6.49 -10.12
N ILE A 90 -1.91 -5.96 -9.88
CA ILE A 90 -2.90 -6.57 -8.98
C ILE A 90 -3.24 -8.00 -9.42
N LYS A 91 -3.51 -8.20 -10.72
CA LYS A 91 -3.87 -9.51 -11.28
C LYS A 91 -2.74 -10.55 -11.21
N SER A 92 -1.48 -10.11 -11.12
CA SER A 92 -0.32 -11.01 -11.03
C SER A 92 -0.14 -11.63 -9.64
N ILE A 93 -0.77 -11.05 -8.60
CA ILE A 93 -0.67 -11.49 -7.21
C ILE A 93 -1.92 -12.32 -6.87
N PRO A 94 -1.81 -13.66 -6.73
CA PRO A 94 -2.96 -14.56 -6.60
C PRO A 94 -3.46 -14.64 -5.15
N VAL A 95 -4.00 -13.53 -4.66
CA VAL A 95 -4.63 -13.42 -3.32
C VAL A 95 -6.02 -12.76 -3.43
N CYS A 96 -6.86 -12.98 -2.42
CA CYS A 96 -8.11 -12.25 -2.29
C CYS A 96 -7.84 -10.88 -1.67
N PHE A 97 -8.02 -9.82 -2.45
CA PHE A 97 -7.83 -8.45 -1.96
C PHE A 97 -9.05 -7.94 -1.20
N TYR A 98 -8.75 -7.37 -0.04
CA TYR A 98 -9.65 -6.52 0.72
C TYR A 98 -9.60 -5.11 0.11
N SER A 99 -8.84 -4.20 0.71
CA SER A 99 -8.67 -2.84 0.20
C SER A 99 -7.45 -2.72 -0.71
N ILE A 100 -7.54 -1.82 -1.68
CA ILE A 100 -6.45 -1.46 -2.58
C ILE A 100 -6.45 0.05 -2.68
N ARG A 101 -5.30 0.68 -2.47
CA ARG A 101 -5.17 2.14 -2.49
C ARG A 101 -3.77 2.58 -2.89
N LEU A 102 -3.69 3.76 -3.49
CA LEU A 102 -2.42 4.46 -3.66
C LEU A 102 -2.22 5.38 -2.46
N MET A 103 -1.00 5.39 -1.92
CA MET A 103 -0.61 6.22 -0.78
C MET A 103 0.53 7.13 -1.22
N LEU A 104 0.28 8.44 -1.25
CA LEU A 104 1.21 9.48 -1.67
C LEU A 104 1.72 10.23 -0.44
N LEU A 105 3.03 10.23 -0.24
CA LEU A 105 3.70 11.10 0.74
C LEU A 105 4.44 12.20 -0.01
N GLN A 106 4.07 13.45 0.24
CA GLN A 106 4.69 14.62 -0.42
C GLN A 106 6.18 14.76 -0.04
N PRO A 107 6.96 15.54 -0.82
CA PRO A 107 8.31 15.96 -0.45
C PRO A 107 8.34 16.48 0.99
N GLN A 108 9.40 16.14 1.71
CA GLN A 108 9.60 16.50 3.13
C GLN A 108 8.51 15.96 4.08
N GLY A 109 7.70 15.00 3.62
CA GLY A 109 6.66 14.37 4.45
C GLY A 109 7.23 13.31 5.37
N PHE A 110 6.63 13.17 6.55
CA PHE A 110 7.00 12.16 7.54
C PHE A 110 5.75 11.48 8.08
N ILE A 111 5.75 10.15 8.17
CA ILE A 111 4.73 9.35 8.85
C ILE A 111 5.36 8.85 10.15
N ASN A 112 4.81 9.32 11.26
CA ASN A 112 5.23 8.98 12.62
C ASN A 112 5.19 7.47 12.84
N GLU A 113 6.03 6.98 13.76
CA GLU A 113 6.01 5.58 14.15
C GLU A 113 4.63 5.18 14.69
N HIS A 114 4.02 4.15 14.10
CA HIS A 114 2.72 3.63 14.51
C HIS A 114 2.64 2.12 14.30
N ARG A 115 1.50 1.55 14.72
CA ARG A 115 1.16 0.14 14.56
C ARG A 115 -0.27 0.01 14.06
N ASP A 116 -0.45 -0.82 13.04
CA ASP A 116 -1.75 -1.22 12.53
C ASP A 116 -2.10 -2.57 13.12
N ARG A 117 -2.79 -2.52 14.28
CA ARG A 117 -3.03 -3.69 15.10
C ARG A 117 -3.79 -4.78 14.34
N GLY A 118 -3.28 -6.00 14.40
CA GLY A 118 -3.91 -7.16 13.80
C GLY A 118 -3.56 -7.39 12.32
N LEU A 119 -2.79 -6.49 11.70
CA LEU A 119 -2.43 -6.59 10.29
C LEU A 119 -1.08 -7.30 10.10
N ASN A 120 -1.11 -8.62 10.28
CA ASN A 120 0.02 -9.50 10.10
C ASN A 120 -0.41 -10.88 9.58
N LEU A 121 0.56 -11.64 9.08
CA LEU A 121 0.31 -12.96 8.47
C LEU A 121 -0.36 -13.92 9.45
N GLU A 122 0.02 -13.86 10.73
CA GLU A 122 -0.48 -14.75 11.78
C GLU A 122 -1.96 -14.53 12.11
N ASN A 123 -2.49 -13.33 11.87
CA ASN A 123 -3.90 -12.99 12.06
C ASN A 123 -4.75 -13.22 10.79
N GLY A 124 -4.18 -13.81 9.73
CA GLY A 124 -4.90 -14.12 8.50
C GLY A 124 -5.15 -12.92 7.58
N CYS A 125 -4.54 -11.76 7.86
CA CYS A 125 -4.64 -10.56 7.04
C CYS A 125 -3.26 -9.94 6.80
N ALA A 126 -2.86 -9.79 5.54
CA ALA A 126 -1.55 -9.27 5.18
C ALA A 126 -1.64 -7.93 4.45
N ARG A 127 -0.66 -7.06 4.71
CA ARG A 127 -0.44 -5.83 3.96
C ARG A 127 0.74 -5.99 3.00
N LEU A 128 0.45 -5.81 1.72
CA LEU A 128 1.43 -5.81 0.65
C LEU A 128 1.69 -4.40 0.15
N HIS A 129 2.95 -4.11 -0.15
CA HIS A 129 3.39 -2.83 -0.69
C HIS A 129 4.09 -3.05 -2.04
N VAL A 130 3.77 -2.19 -3.01
CA VAL A 130 4.53 -2.04 -4.26
C VAL A 130 4.87 -0.56 -4.44
N PRO A 131 6.15 -0.17 -4.31
CA PRO A 131 6.58 1.19 -4.63
C PRO A 131 6.38 1.45 -6.13
N LEU A 132 5.59 2.47 -6.46
CA LEU A 132 5.33 2.88 -7.84
C LEU A 132 6.16 4.09 -8.26
N GLN A 133 6.41 4.99 -7.31
CA GLN A 133 7.31 6.14 -7.42
C GLN A 133 8.08 6.28 -6.11
N THR A 134 9.41 6.14 -6.15
CA THR A 134 10.30 6.22 -4.99
C THR A 134 11.66 6.81 -5.41
N HIS A 135 12.52 7.08 -4.43
CA HIS A 135 13.90 7.55 -4.63
C HIS A 135 14.73 7.26 -3.37
N ASN A 136 16.05 7.40 -3.47
CA ASN A 136 17.01 7.04 -2.42
C ASN A 136 16.92 7.88 -1.13
N GLU A 137 16.05 8.89 -1.09
CA GLU A 137 15.82 9.74 0.09
C GLU A 137 14.50 9.41 0.79
N VAL A 138 13.86 8.29 0.41
CA VAL A 138 12.76 7.67 1.14
C VAL A 138 13.32 6.64 2.10
N SER A 139 13.01 6.78 3.38
CA SER A 139 13.32 5.76 4.40
C SER A 139 12.02 5.14 4.88
N PHE A 140 11.91 3.81 4.79
CA PHE A 140 10.82 3.05 5.40
C PHE A 140 11.42 2.21 6.52
N ILE A 141 11.04 2.46 7.77
CA ILE A 141 11.54 1.71 8.92
C ILE A 141 10.43 0.78 9.41
N SER A 142 10.74 -0.49 9.63
CA SER A 142 9.85 -1.48 10.23
C SER A 142 10.59 -2.23 11.33
N ASN A 143 10.06 -2.16 12.55
CA ASN A 143 10.64 -2.73 13.76
C ASN A 143 12.12 -2.35 13.97
N GLY A 144 12.45 -1.09 13.71
CA GLY A 144 13.81 -0.55 13.81
C GLY A 144 14.74 -0.93 12.65
N VAL A 145 14.26 -1.63 11.62
CA VAL A 145 15.03 -2.01 10.44
C VAL A 145 14.57 -1.22 9.23
N GLU A 146 15.50 -0.59 8.53
CA GLU A 146 15.22 0.08 7.26
C GLU A 146 14.97 -0.94 6.14
N LEU A 147 13.88 -0.76 5.40
CA LEU A 147 13.49 -1.59 4.27
C LEU A 147 13.94 -0.91 2.96
N PRO A 148 14.88 -1.49 2.20
CA PRO A 148 15.36 -0.93 0.93
C PRO A 148 14.33 -1.16 -0.19
N MET A 149 13.24 -0.41 -0.15
CA MET A 149 12.10 -0.58 -1.06
C MET A 149 12.36 0.07 -2.42
N GLU A 150 12.65 -0.74 -3.43
CA GLU A 150 12.84 -0.29 -4.81
C GLU A 150 11.53 -0.25 -5.61
N ALA A 151 11.48 0.58 -6.66
CA ALA A 151 10.34 0.63 -7.57
C ALA A 151 10.07 -0.74 -8.20
N GLY A 152 8.81 -1.20 -8.15
CA GLY A 152 8.40 -2.48 -8.69
C GLY A 152 8.71 -3.71 -7.82
N ASP A 153 9.34 -3.55 -6.66
CA ASP A 153 9.46 -4.64 -5.68
C ASP A 153 8.10 -4.95 -5.03
N LEU A 154 7.85 -6.23 -4.72
CA LEU A 154 6.73 -6.65 -3.89
C LEU A 154 7.19 -6.90 -2.45
N TRP A 155 6.58 -6.21 -1.49
CA TRP A 155 6.91 -6.34 -0.07
C TRP A 155 5.71 -6.83 0.74
N TYR A 156 5.96 -7.76 1.67
CA TYR A 156 5.08 -7.97 2.81
C TYR A 156 5.54 -7.07 3.96
N ILE A 157 4.60 -6.33 4.54
CA ILE A 157 4.84 -5.48 5.71
C ILE A 157 4.09 -6.06 6.90
N ASN A 158 4.81 -6.42 7.96
CA ASN A 158 4.19 -6.68 9.25
C ASN A 158 3.82 -5.34 9.89
N ALA A 159 2.63 -4.85 9.59
CA ALA A 159 2.16 -3.54 10.05
C ALA A 159 1.74 -3.53 11.53
N ASP A 160 1.61 -4.70 12.17
CA ASP A 160 1.39 -4.85 13.62
C ASP A 160 2.67 -4.52 14.43
N GLN A 161 3.83 -4.51 13.78
CA GLN A 161 5.09 -4.00 14.32
C GLN A 161 5.22 -2.47 14.12
N PRO A 162 5.99 -1.78 14.97
CA PRO A 162 6.22 -0.34 14.81
C PRO A 162 6.80 -0.04 13.44
N HIS A 163 6.26 0.94 12.73
CA HIS A 163 6.79 1.36 11.45
C HIS A 163 6.57 2.84 11.19
N SER A 164 7.48 3.44 10.43
CA SER A 164 7.48 4.85 10.04
C SER A 164 8.00 5.01 8.62
N VAL A 165 7.70 6.16 8.01
CA VAL A 165 8.18 6.50 6.65
C VAL A 165 8.60 7.95 6.62
N GLU A 166 9.76 8.24 6.05
CA GLU A 166 10.24 9.59 5.83
C GLU A 166 10.54 9.79 4.35
N ASN A 167 10.08 10.90 3.78
CA ASN A 167 10.44 11.34 2.43
C ASN A 167 11.25 12.64 2.54
N LYS A 168 12.58 12.55 2.49
CA LYS A 168 13.48 13.73 2.50
C LYS A 168 13.75 14.31 1.12
N GLY A 169 13.19 13.72 0.07
CA GLY A 169 13.47 14.17 -1.29
C GLY A 169 12.61 15.34 -1.74
N SER A 170 12.80 15.70 -3.01
CA SER A 170 12.09 16.79 -3.69
C SER A 170 10.90 16.32 -4.53
N ILE A 171 10.65 15.02 -4.61
CA ILE A 171 9.53 14.44 -5.35
C ILE A 171 8.64 13.62 -4.40
N SER A 172 7.37 13.42 -4.76
CA SER A 172 6.47 12.61 -3.96
C SER A 172 6.87 11.13 -4.01
N ARG A 173 6.59 10.40 -2.94
CA ARG A 173 6.64 8.94 -2.90
C ARG A 173 5.22 8.39 -3.07
N ILE A 174 5.00 7.49 -4.03
CA ILE A 174 3.69 6.87 -4.28
C ILE A 174 3.84 5.35 -4.21
N ASN A 175 3.00 4.72 -3.38
CA ASN A 175 3.03 3.27 -3.16
C ASN A 175 1.63 2.68 -3.28
N LEU A 176 1.53 1.56 -3.99
CA LEU A 176 0.33 0.74 -4.02
C LEU A 176 0.32 -0.11 -2.74
N VAL A 177 -0.69 0.10 -1.90
CA VAL A 177 -0.91 -0.65 -0.67
C VAL A 177 -2.12 -1.55 -0.86
N LEU A 178 -1.93 -2.85 -0.63
CA LEU A 178 -2.97 -3.87 -0.80
C LEU A 178 -3.12 -4.66 0.49
N ASP A 179 -4.29 -4.56 1.12
CA ASP A 179 -4.65 -5.44 2.23
C ASP A 179 -5.35 -6.69 1.66
N CYS A 180 -4.98 -7.88 2.12
CA CYS A 180 -5.43 -9.13 1.52
C CYS A 180 -5.55 -10.27 2.53
N GLU A 181 -6.31 -11.29 2.14
CA GLU A 181 -6.37 -12.57 2.85
C GLU A 181 -5.05 -13.32 2.71
N VAL A 182 -4.64 -13.97 3.80
CA VAL A 182 -3.48 -14.87 3.79
C VAL A 182 -3.88 -16.21 3.22
N ASN A 183 -3.20 -16.65 2.15
CA ASN A 183 -3.40 -17.96 1.54
C ASN A 183 -2.07 -18.73 1.37
N ASP A 184 -2.16 -19.93 0.82
CA ASP A 184 -1.01 -20.82 0.60
C ASP A 184 0.07 -20.18 -0.29
N TRP A 185 -0.33 -19.40 -1.29
CA TRP A 185 0.63 -18.73 -2.16
C TRP A 185 1.47 -17.72 -1.38
N LEU A 186 0.81 -16.87 -0.59
CA LEU A 186 1.50 -15.84 0.18
C LEU A 186 2.39 -16.45 1.26
N THR A 187 1.86 -17.46 1.97
CA THR A 187 2.62 -18.21 2.99
C THR A 187 3.88 -18.84 2.38
N LYS A 188 3.75 -19.44 1.18
CA LYS A 188 4.90 -19.99 0.46
C LYS A 188 5.89 -18.91 0.04
N LYS A 189 5.44 -17.77 -0.47
CA LYS A 189 6.32 -16.66 -0.87
C LYS A 189 7.16 -16.14 0.28
N VAL A 190 6.56 -16.04 1.45
CA VAL A 190 7.22 -15.63 2.68
C VAL A 190 8.28 -16.65 3.12
N SER A 191 7.97 -17.94 3.06
CA SER A 191 8.89 -19.01 3.50
C SER A 191 10.15 -19.18 2.62
N LEU A 192 10.16 -18.59 1.43
CA LEU A 192 11.24 -18.72 0.44
C LEU A 192 12.28 -17.59 0.51
N CYS A 193 12.11 -16.67 1.44
CA CYS A 193 12.98 -15.52 1.64
C CYS A 193 13.89 -15.73 2.85
#